data_AF-A0A442MB61-F1
#
_entry.id   AF-A0A442MB61-F1
#
_cell.length_a   1.000
_cell.length_b   1.000
_cell.length_c   1.000
_cell.angle_alpha   90.00
_cell.angle_beta   90.00
_cell.angle_gamma   90.00
#
_symmetry.space_group_name_H-M   'P 1'
#
loop_
_entity.id
_entity.type
_entity.pdbx_description
1 polymer ?
#
loop_
_entity_poly.entity_id
_entity_poly.type
_entity_poly.pdbx_seq_one_letter_code
_entity_poly.pdbx_strand_id
1 'polypeptide(L)'
;MSRDRVRFTLPNDGANTARAAQRAFGLTCSQAYHAVHVKQTIICRPSQFARFLIYRGFNQLNAELLPAEHHDHTLDVTRNPA
;
A
#
# COMPACT_ATOMS: atom_id res chain seq x y z
N MET A 1 -2.16 10.55 -18.46
CA MET A 1 -1.71 10.20 -17.10
C MET A 1 -1.81 8.70 -16.95
N SER A 2 -0.70 8.02 -16.62
CA SER A 2 -0.70 6.57 -16.41
C SER A 2 -1.75 6.19 -15.36
N ARG A 3 -2.58 5.20 -15.69
CA ARG A 3 -3.60 4.63 -14.81
C ARG A 3 -3.10 3.36 -14.14
N ASP A 4 -1.80 3.11 -14.20
CA ASP A 4 -1.19 1.89 -13.68
C ASP A 4 -1.35 1.86 -12.16
N ARG A 5 -1.62 0.68 -11.63
CA ARG A 5 -1.79 0.45 -10.21
C ARG A 5 -0.83 -0.63 -9.76
N VAL A 6 -0.40 -0.55 -8.50
CA VAL A 6 0.46 -1.56 -7.88
C VAL A 6 -0.36 -2.27 -6.82
N ARG A 7 -0.44 -3.59 -6.94
CA ARG A 7 -1.00 -4.49 -5.94
C ARG A 7 0.13 -5.14 -5.17
N PHE A 8 0.06 -5.12 -3.85
CA PHE A 8 1.02 -5.84 -3.02
C PHE A 8 0.38 -6.19 -1.68
N THR A 9 0.95 -7.17 -0.99
CA THR A 9 0.50 -7.58 0.34
C THR A 9 1.35 -6.92 1.41
N LEU A 10 0.71 -6.33 2.43
CA LEU A 10 1.43 -5.76 3.56
C LEU A 10 2.14 -6.86 4.37
N PRO A 11 3.45 -6.72 4.60
CA PRO A 11 4.20 -7.65 5.44
C PRO A 11 3.89 -7.38 6.91
N ASN A 12 3.85 -8.45 7.71
CA ASN A 12 3.59 -8.37 9.15
C ASN A 12 4.87 -8.00 9.93
N ASP A 13 5.46 -6.84 9.64
CA ASP A 13 6.69 -6.36 10.29
C ASP A 13 6.40 -5.34 11.41
N GLY A 14 5.21 -5.38 11.98
CA GLY A 14 4.85 -4.58 13.15
C GLY A 14 4.70 -3.06 12.91
N ALA A 15 4.99 -2.28 13.95
CA ALA A 15 4.65 -0.85 14.03
C ALA A 15 5.31 0.04 12.97
N ASN A 16 6.50 -0.33 12.47
CA ASN A 16 7.21 0.44 11.45
C ASN A 16 6.49 0.40 10.10
N THR A 17 5.98 -0.78 9.72
CA THR A 17 5.19 -0.95 8.49
C THR A 17 3.85 -0.22 8.58
N ALA A 18 3.20 -0.23 9.75
CA ALA A 18 1.96 0.52 9.96
C ALA A 18 2.19 2.03 9.80
N ARG A 19 3.27 2.59 10.37
CA ARG A 19 3.63 4.01 10.19
C ARG A 19 3.98 4.35 8.74
N ALA A 20 4.71 3.48 8.05
CA ALA A 20 5.05 3.67 6.64
C ALA A 20 3.78 3.67 5.78
N ALA A 21 2.86 2.72 6.01
CA ALA A 21 1.58 2.64 5.31
C ALA A 21 0.69 3.86 5.58
N GLN A 22 0.65 4.34 6.82
CA GLN A 22 -0.06 5.56 7.20
C GLN A 22 0.41 6.76 6.36
N ARG A 23 1.74 6.98 6.28
CA ARG A 23 2.33 8.11 5.56
C ARG A 23 2.29 7.98 4.04
N ALA A 24 2.40 6.76 3.52
CA ALA A 24 2.45 6.53 2.08
C ALA A 24 1.07 6.46 1.41
N PHE A 25 0.06 6.01 2.16
CA PHE A 25 -1.29 5.73 1.63
C PHE A 25 -2.38 6.62 2.24
N GLY A 26 -2.04 7.55 3.12
CA GLY A 26 -3.00 8.44 3.78
C GLY A 26 -4.03 7.69 4.64
N LEU A 27 -3.68 6.50 5.13
CA LEU A 27 -4.53 5.71 6.02
C LEU A 27 -4.55 6.32 7.42
N THR A 28 -5.62 6.10 8.18
CA THR A 28 -5.59 6.40 9.62
C THR A 28 -4.70 5.41 10.36
N CYS A 29 -4.26 5.77 11.57
CA CYS A 29 -3.41 4.90 12.38
C CYS A 29 -4.07 3.52 12.62
N SER A 30 -5.38 3.51 12.95
CA SER A 30 -6.14 2.26 13.15
C SER A 30 -6.26 1.43 11.87
N GLN A 31 -6.51 2.06 10.72
CA GLN A 31 -6.58 1.36 9.43
C GLN A 31 -5.22 0.75 9.04
N ALA A 32 -4.13 1.49 9.21
CA ALA A 32 -2.80 1.00 8.89
C ALA A 32 -2.40 -0.16 9.80
N TYR A 33 -2.68 -0.08 11.11
CA TYR A 33 -2.44 -1.18 12.05
C TYR A 33 -3.26 -2.42 11.70
N HIS A 34 -4.55 -2.25 11.42
CA HIS A 34 -5.42 -3.36 11.02
C HIS A 34 -4.92 -4.00 9.72
N ALA A 35 -4.61 -3.20 8.71
CA ALA A 35 -4.14 -3.66 7.41
C ALA A 35 -2.83 -4.46 7.51
N VAL A 36 -1.90 -4.06 8.39
CA VAL A 36 -0.68 -4.83 8.66
C VAL A 36 -0.99 -6.13 9.40
N HIS A 37 -1.84 -6.08 10.42
CA HIS A 37 -2.18 -7.25 11.24
C HIS A 37 -2.87 -8.36 10.44
N VAL A 38 -3.78 -7.99 9.53
CA VAL A 38 -4.48 -8.95 8.67
C VAL A 38 -3.74 -9.26 7.37
N LYS A 39 -2.50 -8.77 7.19
CA LYS A 39 -1.73 -8.89 5.94
C LYS A 39 -2.56 -8.50 4.72
N GLN A 40 -3.22 -7.35 4.80
CA GLN A 40 -4.15 -6.89 3.78
C GLN A 40 -3.42 -6.62 2.46
N THR A 41 -4.04 -7.03 1.36
CA THR A 41 -3.61 -6.64 0.02
C THR A 41 -4.06 -5.21 -0.27
N ILE A 42 -3.11 -4.37 -0.67
CA ILE A 42 -3.32 -2.96 -1.00
C ILE A 42 -3.15 -2.76 -2.50
N ILE A 43 -4.06 -1.97 -3.09
CA ILE A 43 -3.90 -1.41 -4.43
C ILE A 43 -3.63 0.08 -4.30
N CYS A 44 -2.51 0.54 -4.85
CA CYS A 44 -2.07 1.93 -4.77
C CYS A 44 -1.48 2.43 -6.09
N ARG A 45 -1.22 3.73 -6.20
CA ARG A 45 -0.48 4.28 -7.34
C ARG A 45 1.01 3.91 -7.23
N PRO A 46 1.75 3.75 -8.35
CA PRO A 46 3.19 3.51 -8.31
C PRO A 46 3.96 4.53 -7.47
N SER A 47 3.54 5.80 -7.46
CA SER A 47 4.14 6.85 -6.63
C SER A 47 3.90 6.67 -5.13
N GLN A 48 2.72 6.20 -4.73
CA GLN A 48 2.40 5.85 -3.34
C GLN A 48 3.20 4.63 -2.90
N PHE A 49 3.31 3.61 -3.77
CA PHE A 49 4.14 2.43 -3.52
C PHE A 49 5.62 2.79 -3.32
N ALA A 50 6.17 3.63 -4.20
CA ALA A 50 7.55 4.12 -4.04
C ALA A 50 7.75 4.85 -2.72
N ARG A 51 6.79 5.70 -2.32
CA ARG A 51 6.83 6.41 -1.03
C ARG A 51 6.78 5.45 0.16
N PHE A 52 6.00 4.38 0.06
CA PHE A 52 5.96 3.32 1.07
C PHE A 52 7.30 2.61 1.22
N LEU A 53 7.96 2.25 0.11
CA LEU A 53 9.30 1.66 0.12
C LEU A 53 10.32 2.58 0.77
N ILE A 54 10.26 3.89 0.50
CA ILE A 54 11.15 4.88 1.12
C ILE A 54 10.95 4.94 2.64
N TYR A 55 9.70 4.94 3.13
CA TYR A 55 9.43 5.01 4.57
C TYR A 55 9.72 3.70 5.32
N ARG A 56 9.48 2.55 4.70
CA ARG A 56 9.68 1.24 5.33
C ARG A 56 11.13 0.76 5.24
N GLY A 57 11.86 1.14 4.20
CA GLY A 57 13.11 0.51 3.78
C GLY A 57 12.89 -0.49 2.65
N PHE A 58 13.88 -0.59 1.75
CA PHE A 58 13.84 -1.39 0.51
C PHE A 58 13.96 -2.90 0.75
N ASN A 59 12.99 -3.48 1.45
CA ASN A 59 12.86 -4.94 1.58
C ASN A 59 12.01 -5.47 0.42
N GLN A 60 12.42 -6.60 -0.15
CA GLN A 60 11.71 -7.27 -1.24
C GLN A 60 10.23 -7.46 -0.88
N LEU A 61 9.34 -6.92 -1.72
CA LEU A 61 7.90 -7.10 -1.65
C LEU A 61 7.43 -7.73 -2.95
N ASN A 62 6.56 -8.73 -2.83
CA ASN A 62 5.84 -9.26 -3.97
C ASN A 62 4.78 -8.22 -4.39
N ALA A 63 5.14 -7.41 -5.39
CA ALA A 63 4.30 -6.37 -5.95
C ALA A 63 4.02 -6.68 -7.42
N GLU A 64 2.76 -6.54 -7.81
CA GLU A 64 2.25 -6.80 -9.16
C GLU A 64 1.72 -5.49 -9.76
N LEU A 65 2.03 -5.25 -11.03
CA LEU A 65 1.50 -4.11 -11.77
C LEU A 65 0.15 -4.50 -12.38
N LEU A 66 -0.92 -3.87 -11.90
CA LEU A 66 -2.27 -4.10 -12.37
C LEU A 66 -2.63 -3.14 -13.52
N PRO A 67 -3.37 -3.63 -14.52
CA PRO A 67 -3.95 -2.79 -15.55
C PRO A 67 -5.05 -1.87 -14.96
N ALA A 68 -5.29 -0.75 -15.64
CA ALA A 68 -6.17 0.33 -15.21
C ALA A 68 -7.63 -0.07 -14.87
N GLU A 69 -8.11 -1.18 -15.45
CA GLU A 69 -9.51 -1.63 -15.36
C GLU A 69 -9.72 -2.71 -14.29
N HIS A 70 -8.73 -2.97 -13.44
CA HIS A 70 -8.85 -3.99 -12.41
C HIS A 70 -9.77 -3.52 -11.26
N HIS A 71 -10.95 -4.14 -11.16
CA HIS A 71 -11.87 -4.00 -10.04
C HIS A 71 -11.72 -5.22 -9.13
N ASP A 72 -11.16 -5.02 -7.95
CA ASP A 72 -10.91 -6.10 -6.98
C ASP A 72 -11.42 -5.69 -5.59
N HIS A 73 -11.80 -6.66 -4.76
CA HIS A 73 -12.34 -6.45 -3.40
C HIS A 73 -11.24 -6.13 -2.36
N THR A 74 -10.22 -5.38 -2.77
CA THR A 74 -9.03 -5.06 -1.96
C THR A 74 -9.02 -3.61 -1.50
N LEU A 75 -8.11 -3.26 -0.59
CA LEU A 75 -8.01 -1.89 -0.07
C LEU A 75 -7.42 -0.96 -1.15
N ASP A 76 -8.29 -0.26 -1.87
CA ASP A 76 -7.90 0.73 -2.88
C ASP A 76 -7.60 2.09 -2.25
N VAL A 77 -6.31 2.41 -2.14
CA VAL A 77 -5.82 3.69 -1.59
C VAL A 77 -5.42 4.69 -2.67
N THR A 78 -5.71 4.37 -3.95
CA THR A 78 -5.35 5.25 -5.08
C THR A 78 -6.04 6.61 -5.04
N ARG A 79 -7.12 6.75 -4.28
CA ARG A 79 -7.89 8.00 -4.12
C ARG A 79 -7.51 8.80 -2.88
N ASN A 80 -6.71 8.23 -1.98
CA ASN A 80 -6.33 8.91 -0.74
C ASN A 80 -5.32 10.02 -1.04
N PRO A 81 -5.53 11.24 -0.53
CA PRO A 81 -4.51 12.28 -0.53
C PRO A 81 -3.46 11.90 0.52
N ALA A 82 -2.33 11.36 0.06
CA ALA A 82 -1.18 11.02 0.89
C ALA A 82 -0.07 12.05 0.76
#